data_AF-A0A1U7NUG1-F1
#
_entry.id   AF-A0A1U7NUG1-F1
#
_cell.length_a   1.000
_cell.length_b   1.000
_cell.length_c   1.000
_cell.angle_alpha   90.00
_cell.angle_beta   90.00
_cell.angle_gamma   90.00
#
_symmetry.space_group_name_H-M   'P 1'
#
loop_
_entity.id
_entity.type
_entity.pdbx_description
1 polymer ?
#
loop_
_entity_poly.entity_id
_entity_poly.type
_entity_poly.pdbx_seq_one_letter_code
_entity_poly.pdbx_strand_id
1 'polypeptide(L)'
;MNSELVGFLVLLALLGWLALKARQWRMRQAPGKSGRRVEVTVHADGRVEVGDDVSRTHRERLQTELRGVTGAGDARAWAGWTEKILTLRFVDDLNVPEGQALPVPAAVRLNVLEDALDGSAPLARTLLESEVNFSGQDWRDLLDGLPPELAAFTVPPADESAAEGRWD
;
A
#
# COMPACT_ATOMS: atom_id res chain seq x y z
N MET A 1 -30.09 20.52 -43.56
CA MET A 1 -30.23 20.29 -42.11
C MET A 1 -28.83 20.04 -41.58
N ASN A 2 -28.23 21.07 -40.97
CA ASN A 2 -26.77 21.25 -40.98
C ASN A 2 -26.09 20.41 -39.90
N SER A 3 -25.18 19.53 -40.33
CA SER A 3 -24.36 18.66 -39.49
C SER A 3 -23.49 19.42 -38.48
N GLU A 4 -23.24 20.71 -38.70
CA GLU A 4 -22.47 21.57 -37.80
C GLU A 4 -23.23 21.93 -36.51
N LEU A 5 -24.57 22.04 -36.55
CA LEU A 5 -25.39 22.35 -35.39
C LEU A 5 -25.51 21.17 -34.42
N VAL A 6 -25.44 19.93 -34.93
CA VAL A 6 -25.47 18.71 -34.12
C VAL A 6 -24.15 18.52 -33.37
N GLY A 7 -23.02 18.80 -34.01
CA GLY A 7 -21.70 18.76 -33.37
C GLY A 7 -21.58 19.73 -32.20
N PHE A 8 -22.14 20.94 -32.34
CA PHE A 8 -22.11 21.97 -31.30
C PHE A 8 -22.98 21.60 -30.08
N LEU A 9 -24.15 21.00 -30.31
CA LEU A 9 -25.03 20.53 -29.23
C LEU A 9 -24.45 19.32 -28.47
N VAL A 10 -23.77 18.40 -29.16
CA VAL A 10 -23.06 17.28 -28.52
C VAL A 10 -21.86 17.79 -27.69
N LEU A 11 -21.13 18.79 -28.17
CA LEU A 11 -20.03 19.41 -27.44
C LEU A 11 -20.52 20.11 -26.17
N LEU A 12 -21.64 20.84 -26.22
CA LEU A 12 -22.23 21.49 -25.05
C LEU A 12 -22.77 20.48 -24.02
N ALA A 13 -23.34 19.36 -24.47
CA ALA A 13 -23.77 18.28 -23.58
C ALA A 13 -22.57 17.58 -22.89
N LEU A 14 -21.47 17.37 -23.61
CA LEU A 14 -20.23 16.82 -23.05
C LEU A 14 -19.57 17.78 -22.05
N LEU A 15 -19.54 19.08 -22.35
CA LEU A 15 -19.02 20.10 -21.44
C LEU A 15 -19.89 20.24 -20.18
N GLY A 16 -21.22 20.17 -20.32
CA GLY A 16 -22.15 20.14 -19.19
C GLY A 16 -21.96 18.90 -18.30
N TRP A 17 -21.76 17.73 -18.90
CA TRP A 17 -21.48 16.48 -18.17
C TRP A 17 -20.11 16.49 -17.47
N LEU A 18 -19.08 17.04 -18.12
CA LEU A 18 -17.74 17.25 -17.53
C LEU A 18 -17.78 18.26 -16.38
N ALA A 19 -18.53 19.36 -16.50
CA ALA A 19 -18.70 20.34 -15.43
C ALA A 19 -19.47 19.74 -14.23
N LEU A 20 -20.47 18.89 -14.48
CA LEU A 20 -21.21 18.19 -13.44
C LEU A 20 -20.34 17.15 -12.71
N LYS A 21 -19.51 16.39 -13.44
CA LYS A 21 -18.52 15.48 -12.84
C LYS A 21 -17.40 16.22 -12.10
N ALA A 22 -16.92 17.35 -12.61
CA ALA A 22 -15.94 18.18 -11.92
C ALA A 22 -16.51 18.75 -10.61
N ARG A 23 -17.79 19.12 -10.59
CA ARG A 23 -18.49 19.55 -9.37
C ARG A 23 -18.72 18.40 -8.39
N GLN A 24 -19.03 17.19 -8.87
CA GLN A 24 -19.08 15.98 -8.03
C GLN A 24 -17.70 15.59 -7.47
N TRP A 25 -16.64 15.74 -8.26
CA TRP A 25 -15.25 15.50 -7.83
C TRP A 25 -14.79 16.54 -6.80
N ARG A 26 -15.16 17.81 -6.98
CA ARG A 26 -14.85 18.90 -6.04
C ARG A 26 -15.64 18.80 -4.72
N MET A 27 -16.85 18.23 -4.74
CA MET A 27 -17.59 17.91 -3.52
C MET A 27 -17.08 16.65 -2.80
N ARG A 28 -16.38 15.74 -3.49
CA ARG A 28 -15.65 14.62 -2.87
C ARG A 28 -14.29 15.02 -2.27
N GLN A 29 -13.79 16.20 -2.63
CA GLN A 29 -12.59 16.83 -2.06
C GLN A 29 -12.94 17.99 -1.11
N ALA A 30 -14.08 17.92 -0.42
CA ALA A 30 -14.13 18.63 0.86
C ALA A 30 -12.99 18.05 1.71
N PRO A 31 -12.08 18.87 2.27
CA PRO A 31 -11.01 18.35 3.12
C PRO A 31 -11.68 17.67 4.31
N GLY A 32 -11.75 16.33 4.25
CA GLY A 32 -12.16 15.49 5.36
C GLY A 32 -11.30 15.83 6.57
N LYS A 33 -11.91 15.76 7.75
CA LYS A 33 -11.21 16.03 8.99
C LYS A 33 -10.00 15.09 9.14
N SER A 34 -8.82 15.67 8.94
CA SER A 34 -7.50 15.29 9.45
C SER A 34 -6.75 14.13 8.77
N GLY A 35 -5.47 14.37 8.47
CA GLY A 35 -4.47 13.34 8.15
C GLY A 35 -4.10 12.46 9.34
N ARG A 36 -5.08 12.09 10.18
CA ARG A 36 -4.90 11.21 11.32
C ARG A 36 -4.83 9.77 10.82
N ARG A 37 -3.82 9.06 11.32
CA ARG A 37 -3.54 7.66 11.02
C ARG A 37 -3.86 6.84 12.25
N VAL A 38 -4.48 5.69 12.02
CA VAL A 38 -4.67 4.65 13.02
C VAL A 38 -3.61 3.59 12.75
N GLU A 39 -2.78 3.34 13.76
CA GLU A 39 -1.81 2.25 13.72
C GLU A 39 -2.52 0.92 14.00
N VAL A 40 -2.22 -0.06 13.16
CA VAL A 40 -2.76 -1.42 13.27
C VAL A 40 -1.64 -2.42 13.09
N THR A 41 -1.55 -3.38 14.00
CA THR A 41 -0.61 -4.50 13.87
C THR A 41 -1.36 -5.73 13.38
N VAL A 42 -0.86 -6.33 12.29
CA VAL A 42 -1.39 -7.58 11.73
C VAL A 42 -0.34 -8.66 11.90
N HIS A 43 -0.72 -9.77 12.54
CA HIS A 43 0.15 -10.92 12.78
C HIS A 43 -0.09 -12.02 11.75
N ALA A 44 0.96 -12.78 11.45
CA ALA A 44 0.89 -13.91 10.53
C ALA A 44 -0.15 -14.97 10.95
N ASP A 45 -0.40 -15.12 12.25
CA ASP A 45 -1.38 -16.06 12.81
C ASP A 45 -2.85 -15.59 12.72
N GLY A 46 -3.10 -14.41 12.14
CA GLY A 46 -4.45 -13.86 12.00
C GLY A 46 -4.87 -12.93 13.14
N ARG A 47 -4.04 -12.71 14.17
CA ARG A 47 -4.33 -11.64 15.14
C ARG A 47 -4.20 -10.26 14.47
N VAL A 48 -5.11 -9.37 14.83
CA VAL A 48 -5.11 -7.98 14.39
C VAL A 48 -5.35 -7.10 15.60
N GLU A 49 -4.32 -6.35 15.98
CA GLU A 49 -4.31 -5.46 17.13
C GLU A 49 -4.53 -4.03 16.65
N VAL A 50 -5.55 -3.38 17.22
CA VAL A 50 -5.99 -2.04 16.85
C VAL A 50 -6.01 -1.19 18.11
N GLY A 51 -5.59 0.08 18.01
CA GLY A 51 -5.63 1.04 19.10
C GLY A 51 -6.99 1.11 19.83
N ASP A 52 -6.94 1.49 21.10
CA ASP A 52 -8.13 1.62 21.97
C ASP A 52 -8.99 2.83 21.69
N ASP A 53 -8.47 3.79 20.92
CA ASP A 53 -9.20 4.95 20.44
C ASP A 53 -10.13 4.64 19.26
N VAL A 54 -10.09 3.42 18.72
CA VAL A 54 -10.94 2.97 17.61
C VAL A 54 -12.24 2.37 18.13
N SER A 55 -13.37 2.83 17.60
CA SER A 55 -14.69 2.30 17.95
C SER A 55 -14.78 0.79 17.73
N ARG A 56 -15.59 0.10 18.54
CA ARG A 56 -15.76 -1.36 18.42
C ARG A 56 -16.18 -1.79 17.01
N THR A 57 -17.11 -1.07 16.40
CA THR A 57 -17.59 -1.36 15.04
C THR A 57 -16.46 -1.22 14.02
N HIS A 58 -15.64 -0.17 14.11
CA HIS A 58 -14.48 0.01 13.22
C HIS A 58 -13.42 -1.07 13.46
N ARG A 59 -13.18 -1.46 14.71
CA ARG A 59 -12.26 -2.54 15.06
C ARG A 59 -12.67 -3.87 14.43
N GLU A 60 -13.92 -4.30 14.59
CA GLU A 60 -14.42 -5.57 14.02
C GLU A 60 -14.32 -5.58 12.48
N ARG A 61 -14.63 -4.44 11.85
CA ARG A 61 -14.46 -4.25 10.40
C ARG A 61 -12.99 -4.33 9.98
N LEU A 62 -12.09 -3.59 10.64
CA LEU A 62 -10.65 -3.59 10.37
C LEU A 62 -10.08 -5.01 10.48
N GLN A 63 -10.41 -5.73 11.54
CA GLN A 63 -9.94 -7.11 11.76
C GLN A 63 -10.37 -8.04 10.62
N THR A 64 -11.62 -7.90 10.16
CA THR A 64 -12.16 -8.73 9.07
C THR A 64 -11.51 -8.38 7.72
N GLU A 65 -11.49 -7.10 7.37
CA GLU A 65 -10.94 -6.65 6.08
C GLU A 65 -9.43 -6.86 5.99
N LEU A 66 -8.68 -6.57 7.06
CA LEU A 66 -7.23 -6.76 7.07
C LEU A 66 -6.85 -8.21 6.89
N ARG A 67 -7.50 -9.15 7.59
CA ARG A 67 -7.28 -10.59 7.36
C ARG A 67 -7.53 -10.97 5.91
N GLY A 68 -8.62 -10.47 5.32
CA GLY A 68 -8.96 -10.74 3.93
C GLY A 68 -7.95 -10.16 2.93
N VAL A 69 -7.40 -8.98 3.21
CA VAL A 69 -6.43 -8.30 2.34
C VAL A 69 -5.02 -8.88 2.46
N THR A 70 -4.57 -9.15 3.69
CA THR A 70 -3.19 -9.59 3.95
C THR A 70 -3.03 -11.11 3.89
N GLY A 71 -4.13 -11.86 3.97
CA GLY A 71 -4.08 -13.32 4.12
C GLY A 71 -3.65 -13.78 5.52
N ALA A 72 -3.64 -12.90 6.52
CA ALA A 72 -3.28 -13.25 7.89
C ALA A 72 -4.13 -14.42 8.42
N GLY A 73 -3.47 -15.44 8.99
CA GLY A 73 -4.07 -16.73 9.38
C GLY A 73 -3.89 -17.84 8.34
N ASP A 74 -3.49 -17.52 7.10
CA ASP A 74 -3.08 -18.47 6.08
C ASP A 74 -1.59 -18.23 5.72
N ALA A 75 -0.74 -19.22 6.02
CA ALA A 75 0.70 -19.08 5.88
C ALA A 75 1.14 -18.77 4.44
N ARG A 76 0.46 -19.31 3.43
CA ARG A 76 0.80 -19.11 2.02
C ARG A 76 0.33 -17.75 1.53
N ALA A 77 -0.90 -17.36 1.88
CA ALA A 77 -1.45 -16.07 1.51
C ALA A 77 -0.67 -14.93 2.17
N TRP A 78 -0.32 -15.08 3.45
CA TRP A 78 0.53 -14.14 4.18
C TRP A 78 1.94 -14.01 3.57
N ALA A 79 2.59 -15.13 3.25
CA ALA A 79 3.90 -15.11 2.60
C ALA A 79 3.85 -14.37 1.24
N GLY A 80 2.85 -14.68 0.40
CA GLY A 80 2.70 -14.01 -0.90
C GLY A 80 2.36 -12.52 -0.79
N TRP A 81 1.56 -12.12 0.20
CA TRP A 81 1.27 -10.71 0.44
C TRP A 81 2.51 -9.96 0.97
N THR A 82 3.23 -10.54 1.93
CA THR A 82 4.44 -9.93 2.51
C THR A 82 5.58 -9.82 1.48
N GLU A 83 5.78 -10.84 0.65
CA GLU A 83 6.72 -10.80 -0.47
C GLU A 83 6.40 -9.63 -1.41
N LYS A 84 5.12 -9.48 -1.79
CA LYS A 84 4.69 -8.40 -2.67
C LYS A 84 5.00 -7.02 -2.09
N ILE A 85 4.68 -6.76 -0.82
CA ILE A 85 4.93 -5.43 -0.24
C ILE A 85 6.43 -5.14 -0.10
N LEU A 86 7.25 -6.14 0.26
CA LEU A 86 8.69 -5.96 0.42
C LEU A 86 9.37 -5.72 -0.93
N THR A 87 9.03 -6.50 -1.96
CA THR A 87 9.56 -6.32 -3.31
C THR A 87 9.11 -4.99 -3.92
N LEU A 88 7.87 -4.55 -3.68
CA LEU A 88 7.42 -3.23 -4.13
C LEU A 88 8.14 -2.09 -3.39
N ARG A 89 8.39 -2.27 -2.09
CA ARG A 89 9.03 -1.25 -1.25
C ARG A 89 10.50 -1.04 -1.61
N PHE A 90 11.21 -2.12 -1.89
CA PHE A 90 12.65 -2.16 -2.12
C PHE A 90 12.98 -2.62 -3.55
N VAL A 91 12.20 -2.16 -4.53
CA VAL A 91 12.30 -2.61 -5.93
C VAL A 91 13.70 -2.40 -6.53
N ASP A 92 14.41 -1.36 -6.09
CA ASP A 92 15.75 -1.04 -6.57
C ASP A 92 16.87 -1.74 -5.77
N ASP A 93 16.55 -2.22 -4.56
CA ASP A 93 17.54 -2.81 -3.66
C ASP A 93 17.49 -4.35 -3.64
N LEU A 94 16.32 -4.94 -3.94
CA LEU A 94 16.08 -6.38 -3.89
C LEU A 94 16.18 -7.06 -5.25
N ASN A 95 16.92 -8.16 -5.30
CA ASN A 95 16.93 -9.13 -6.38
C ASN A 95 16.73 -10.54 -5.81
N VAL A 96 15.48 -11.01 -5.84
CA VAL A 96 15.11 -12.34 -5.35
C VAL A 96 15.36 -13.38 -6.45
N PRO A 97 16.32 -14.31 -6.28
CA PRO A 97 16.60 -15.33 -7.28
C PRO A 97 15.39 -16.23 -7.53
N GLU A 98 15.24 -16.72 -8.76
CA GLU A 98 14.17 -17.66 -9.11
C GLU A 98 14.20 -18.89 -8.19
N GLY A 99 13.04 -19.25 -7.64
CA GLY A 99 12.89 -20.38 -6.74
C GLY A 99 13.31 -20.13 -5.28
N GLN A 100 13.81 -18.94 -4.94
CA GLN A 100 14.00 -18.53 -3.55
C GLN A 100 12.79 -17.73 -3.06
N ALA A 101 12.56 -17.79 -1.75
CA ALA A 101 11.52 -17.03 -1.08
C ALA A 101 12.16 -16.03 -0.11
N LEU A 102 11.55 -14.86 0.00
CA LEU A 102 11.92 -13.90 1.04
C LEU A 102 11.59 -14.45 2.43
N PRO A 103 12.34 -14.05 3.48
CA PRO A 103 11.93 -14.26 4.86
C PRO A 103 10.51 -13.72 5.08
N VAL A 104 9.70 -14.46 5.84
CA VAL A 104 8.30 -14.08 6.08
C VAL A 104 8.20 -13.39 7.44
N PRO A 105 7.74 -12.12 7.51
CA PRO A 105 7.51 -11.43 8.77
C PRO A 105 6.51 -12.16 9.67
N ALA A 106 6.75 -12.16 10.98
CA ALA A 106 5.77 -12.60 11.98
C ALA A 106 4.64 -11.59 12.18
N ALA A 107 4.91 -10.30 11.95
CA ALA A 107 3.90 -9.24 11.98
C ALA A 107 4.27 -8.07 11.06
N VAL A 108 3.27 -7.31 10.66
CA VAL A 108 3.41 -6.05 9.93
C VAL A 108 2.56 -4.98 10.62
N ARG A 109 3.14 -3.80 10.78
CA ARG A 109 2.46 -2.62 11.28
C ARG A 109 2.10 -1.71 10.13
N LEU A 110 0.83 -1.36 10.10
CA LEU A 110 0.19 -0.59 9.04
C LEU A 110 -0.39 0.68 9.61
N ASN A 111 -0.25 1.77 8.87
CA ASN A 111 -0.99 2.99 9.12
C ASN A 111 -2.22 3.03 8.21
N VAL A 112 -3.40 3.12 8.82
CA VAL A 112 -4.69 3.24 8.13
C VAL A 112 -5.19 4.68 8.27
N LEU A 113 -5.57 5.30 7.16
CA LEU A 113 -6.20 6.63 7.21
C LEU A 113 -7.57 6.54 7.89
N GLU A 114 -7.87 7.46 8.80
CA GLU A 114 -9.14 7.45 9.56
C GLU A 114 -10.37 7.50 8.63
N ASP A 115 -10.29 8.25 7.53
CA ASP A 115 -11.35 8.32 6.50
C ASP A 115 -11.69 6.94 5.89
N ALA A 116 -10.74 6.00 5.87
CA ALA A 116 -10.98 4.65 5.39
C ALA A 116 -11.86 3.82 6.35
N LEU A 117 -11.94 4.21 7.63
CA LEU A 117 -12.71 3.51 8.66
C LEU A 117 -14.22 3.64 8.46
N ASP A 118 -14.66 4.74 7.84
CA ASP A 118 -16.07 4.98 7.52
C ASP A 118 -16.50 4.28 6.20
N GLY A 119 -15.59 3.57 5.54
CA GLY A 119 -15.86 2.84 4.30
C GLY A 119 -15.90 3.72 3.05
N SER A 120 -15.43 4.97 3.16
CA SER A 120 -15.36 5.93 2.05
C SER A 120 -14.43 5.47 0.92
N ALA A 121 -13.45 4.62 1.24
CA ALA A 121 -12.50 4.03 0.30
C ALA A 121 -12.18 2.56 0.66
N PRO A 122 -11.83 1.71 -0.33
CA PRO A 122 -11.35 0.36 -0.06
C PRO A 122 -10.07 0.38 0.78
N LEU A 123 -10.04 -0.40 1.86
CA LEU A 123 -8.95 -0.39 2.83
C LEU A 123 -7.58 -0.68 2.19
N ALA A 124 -7.52 -1.61 1.23
CA ALA A 124 -6.31 -1.97 0.51
C ALA A 124 -5.65 -0.80 -0.25
N ARG A 125 -6.37 0.31 -0.51
CA ARG A 125 -5.83 1.52 -1.15
C ARG A 125 -5.37 2.59 -0.17
N THR A 126 -5.59 2.36 1.13
CA THR A 126 -5.32 3.32 2.19
C THR A 126 -4.34 2.77 3.23
N LEU A 127 -3.79 1.58 2.99
CA LEU A 127 -2.72 1.00 3.81
C LEU A 127 -1.42 1.69 3.48
N LEU A 128 -0.71 2.12 4.51
CA LEU A 128 0.67 2.59 4.42
C LEU A 128 1.51 1.66 5.28
N GLU A 129 2.29 0.79 4.65
CA GLU A 129 3.21 -0.09 5.34
C GLU A 129 4.26 0.76 6.05
N SER A 130 4.46 0.48 7.34
CA SER A 130 5.34 1.32 8.17
C SER A 130 6.46 0.49 8.77
N GLU A 131 6.13 -0.63 9.41
CA GLU A 131 7.14 -1.48 10.04
C GLU A 131 6.87 -2.96 9.82
N VAL A 132 7.92 -3.77 9.81
CA VAL A 132 7.84 -5.23 9.77
C VAL A 132 8.60 -5.84 10.93
N ASN A 133 8.13 -6.99 11.42
CA ASN A 133 8.80 -7.73 12.47
C ASN A 133 8.98 -9.19 12.03
N PHE A 134 10.23 -9.61 11.83
CA PHE A 134 10.56 -10.99 11.41
C PHE A 134 10.71 -11.95 12.59
N SER A 135 11.26 -11.49 13.71
CA SER A 135 11.64 -12.32 14.86
C SER A 135 10.54 -12.45 15.92
N GLY A 136 9.51 -11.62 15.84
CA GLY A 136 8.56 -11.35 16.93
C GLY A 136 9.10 -10.40 18.01
N GLN A 137 10.34 -9.91 17.90
CA GLN A 137 10.98 -9.08 18.92
C GLN A 137 11.32 -7.67 18.42
N ASP A 138 11.87 -7.57 17.21
CA ASP A 138 12.39 -6.32 16.67
C ASP A 138 11.54 -5.80 15.51
N TRP A 139 11.15 -4.53 15.61
CA TRP A 139 10.48 -3.82 14.52
C TRP A 139 11.51 -3.14 13.62
N ARG A 140 11.30 -3.26 12.31
CA ARG A 140 12.10 -2.66 11.25
C ARG A 140 11.25 -1.63 10.54
N ASP A 141 11.66 -0.37 10.60
CA ASP A 141 11.02 0.70 9.84
C ASP A 141 11.33 0.52 8.34
N LEU A 142 10.28 0.37 7.54
CA LEU A 142 10.39 0.22 6.09
C LEU A 142 10.77 1.54 5.40
N LEU A 143 10.67 2.67 6.10
CA LEU A 143 11.05 4.00 5.63
C LEU A 143 12.53 4.29 5.83
N ASP A 144 13.17 3.68 6.82
CA ASP A 144 14.57 3.96 7.18
C ASP A 144 15.59 3.23 6.29
N GLY A 145 15.20 2.12 5.67
CA GLY A 145 16.06 1.40 4.73
C GLY A 145 15.77 -0.10 4.68
N LEU A 146 16.64 -0.83 3.98
CA LEU A 146 16.50 -2.27 3.82
C LEU A 146 16.74 -2.99 5.17
N PRO A 147 15.80 -3.83 5.64
CA PRO A 147 16.01 -4.65 6.82
C PRO A 147 17.20 -5.61 6.65
N PRO A 148 18.05 -5.80 7.68
CA PRO A 148 19.20 -6.71 7.60
C PRO A 148 18.80 -8.16 7.31
N GLU A 149 17.57 -8.56 7.67
CA GLU A 149 17.00 -9.87 7.35
C GLU A 149 16.90 -10.11 5.84
N LEU A 150 16.84 -9.05 5.03
CA LEU A 150 16.77 -9.11 3.57
C LEU A 150 18.14 -8.96 2.88
N ALA A 151 19.23 -8.77 3.63
CA ALA A 151 20.55 -8.47 3.08
C ALA A 151 21.09 -9.56 2.11
N ALA A 152 20.64 -10.81 2.27
CA ALA A 152 21.03 -11.91 1.36
C ALA A 152 20.47 -11.76 -0.06
N PHE A 153 19.52 -10.86 -0.27
CA PHE A 153 18.81 -10.65 -1.54
C PHE A 153 19.17 -9.32 -2.20
N THR A 154 20.21 -8.62 -1.73
CA THR A 154 20.55 -7.31 -2.28
C THR A 154 21.21 -7.41 -3.64
N VAL A 155 20.90 -6.45 -4.52
CA VAL A 155 21.68 -6.22 -5.73
C VAL A 155 23.10 -5.79 -5.30
N PRO A 156 24.17 -6.47 -5.77
CA PRO A 156 25.53 -5.98 -5.55
C PRO A 156 25.64 -4.58 -6.16
N PRO A 157 26.34 -3.62 -5.51
CA PRO A 157 26.59 -2.33 -6.15
C PRO A 157 27.21 -2.60 -7.52
N ALA A 158 26.64 -1.99 -8.57
CA ALA A 158 27.23 -2.08 -9.90
C ALA A 158 28.67 -1.55 -9.79
N ASP A 159 29.67 -2.38 -10.09
CA ASP A 159 31.07 -1.98 -10.09
C ASP A 159 31.24 -0.77 -11.03
N GLU A 160 31.28 0.44 -10.48
CA GLU A 160 31.55 1.69 -11.23
C GLU A 160 32.90 1.64 -11.95
N SER A 161 33.81 0.76 -11.51
CA SER A 161 35.10 0.48 -12.17
C SER A 161 35.00 -0.10 -13.58
N ALA A 162 33.82 -0.57 -14.02
CA ALA A 162 33.64 -1.02 -15.40
C ALA A 162 33.48 0.14 -16.42
N ALA A 163 33.23 1.37 -15.95
CA ALA A 163 32.96 2.53 -16.82
C ALA A 163 34.20 3.37 -17.18
N GLU A 164 35.31 3.27 -16.43
CA GLU A 164 36.49 4.12 -16.65
C GLU A 164 37.51 3.57 -17.67
N GLY A 165 37.28 2.39 -18.26
CA GLY A 165 38.26 1.72 -19.12
C GLY A 165 38.09 1.85 -20.64
N ARG A 166 37.26 2.77 -21.16
CA ARG A 166 36.96 2.82 -22.61
C ARG A 166 36.95 4.23 -23.19
N TRP A 167 38.12 4.87 -23.20
CA TRP A 167 38.41 6.02 -24.06
C TRP A 167 39.88 5.94 -24.54
N ASP A 168 40.15 5.02 -25.46
CA ASP A 168 41.37 5.03 -26.30
C ASP A 168 41.00 5.47 -27.73
#